data_AF-A0A4R2NTL7-F1
#
_entry.id   AF-A0A4R2NTL7-F1
#
_cell.length_a   1.000
_cell.length_b   1.000
_cell.length_c   1.000
_cell.angle_alpha   90.00
_cell.angle_beta   90.00
_cell.angle_gamma   90.00
#
_symmetry.space_group_name_H-M   'P 1'
#
loop_
_entity.id
_entity.type
_entity.pdbx_description
1 polymer ?
#
loop_
_entity_poly.entity_id
_entity_poly.type
_entity_poly.pdbx_seq_one_letter_code
_entity_poly.pdbx_strand_id
1 'polypeptide(L)'
;MKHKKKVIVLGIGLTLLLGGCGGMDGSKHKADGNGDTSENKTNDNEYISVQDYTGQGYELKNGEATDKIAEAHKDEIDKAVKNFFLDKYKTKVEVHNIVGNKDGATVFVESVGEPHFYTYAIVPIDRETKQVKYDGVWSQEGQVEDAIMGGIFALIFDKEIVNLNNYLDSIVKKYPVTGKSKEAIANVSATGYSTSYYYITTYGDVFNKLLEAYLKNPNLSKKEWKRQFNRTSYKPKGVLITIQMFMKEKGVKPDKKILNQLVSDIENKDGLPRGSYSILLNDNRINRKTGDGTKDNTLEHSYPNDIIKK
;
A
#
# COMPACT_ATOMS: atom_id res chain seq x y z
N MET A 1 26.44 -30.65 -24.94
CA MET A 1 25.38 -29.62 -24.83
C MET A 1 24.21 -30.18 -24.04
N LYS A 2 24.03 -29.75 -22.78
CA LYS A 2 22.89 -30.11 -21.94
C LYS A 2 22.14 -28.83 -21.58
N HIS A 3 20.98 -28.60 -22.18
CA HIS A 3 20.08 -27.52 -21.80
C HIS A 3 19.45 -27.85 -20.45
N LYS A 4 19.91 -27.18 -19.38
CA LYS A 4 19.18 -27.15 -18.11
C LYS A 4 18.09 -26.07 -18.20
N LYS A 5 16.83 -26.49 -18.35
CA LYS A 5 15.67 -25.62 -18.12
C LYS A 5 15.68 -25.21 -16.65
N LYS A 6 15.91 -23.92 -16.37
CA LYS A 6 15.69 -23.35 -15.04
C LYS A 6 14.17 -23.24 -14.85
N VAL A 7 13.63 -24.06 -13.95
CA VAL A 7 12.26 -23.92 -13.46
C VAL A 7 12.26 -22.69 -12.54
N ILE A 8 11.70 -21.59 -13.03
CA ILE A 8 11.39 -20.42 -12.20
C ILE A 8 10.12 -20.80 -11.45
N VAL A 9 10.27 -21.08 -10.16
CA VAL A 9 9.13 -21.25 -9.25
C VAL A 9 8.52 -19.88 -9.04
N LEU A 10 7.31 -19.68 -9.58
CA LEU A 10 6.45 -18.54 -9.31
C LEU A 10 6.13 -18.50 -7.81
N GLY A 11 6.90 -17.72 -7.05
CA GLY A 11 6.59 -17.37 -5.69
C GLY A 11 5.42 -16.39 -5.69
N ILE A 12 4.23 -16.88 -5.33
CA ILE A 12 3.12 -16.03 -4.91
C ILE A 12 3.59 -15.37 -3.60
N GLY A 13 4.12 -14.16 -3.69
CA GLY A 13 4.49 -13.35 -2.55
C GLY A 13 3.23 -12.95 -1.79
N LEU A 14 2.82 -13.78 -0.83
CA LEU A 14 1.93 -13.40 0.26
C LEU A 14 2.64 -12.31 1.07
N THR A 15 2.35 -11.04 0.78
CA THR A 15 2.71 -9.86 1.59
C THR A 15 1.88 -9.80 2.89
N LEU A 16 1.79 -10.93 3.60
CA LEU A 16 1.02 -11.07 4.86
C LEU A 16 1.80 -10.69 6.12
N LEU A 17 3.01 -10.12 5.99
CA LEU A 17 3.88 -9.93 7.16
C LEU A 17 3.67 -8.62 7.93
N LEU A 18 2.78 -7.72 7.49
CA LEU A 18 2.45 -6.51 8.26
C LEU A 18 0.93 -6.29 8.29
N GLY A 19 0.26 -6.98 9.22
CA GLY A 19 -0.95 -6.47 9.87
C GLY A 19 -2.14 -6.06 9.00
N GLY A 20 -2.39 -6.75 7.88
CA GLY A 20 -3.55 -6.50 7.01
C GLY A 20 -4.08 -7.78 6.35
N CYS A 21 -4.41 -8.80 7.15
CA CYS A 21 -5.21 -9.93 6.66
C CYS A 21 -6.70 -9.55 6.71
N GLY A 22 -7.21 -8.91 5.66
CA GLY A 22 -8.61 -9.07 5.28
C GLY A 22 -8.79 -10.53 4.84
N GLY A 23 -9.38 -11.34 5.70
CA GLY A 23 -9.48 -12.79 5.54
C GLY A 23 -10.21 -13.18 4.26
N MET A 24 -9.60 -14.06 3.49
CA MET A 24 -10.28 -14.80 2.45
C MET A 24 -9.89 -16.26 2.54
N ASP A 25 -10.58 -16.97 3.43
CA ASP A 25 -10.48 -18.42 3.51
C ASP A 25 -11.85 -19.03 3.27
N GLY A 26 -12.07 -19.43 2.02
CA GLY A 26 -13.18 -20.27 1.62
C GLY A 26 -12.69 -21.70 1.57
N SER A 27 -12.74 -22.42 2.70
CA SER A 27 -12.68 -23.88 2.73
C SER A 27 -13.26 -24.44 4.02
N LYS A 28 -14.41 -25.10 3.89
CA LYS A 28 -15.06 -25.88 4.95
C LYS A 28 -14.15 -27.04 5.36
N HIS A 29 -13.70 -27.10 6.60
CA HIS A 29 -13.41 -28.36 7.27
C HIS A 29 -13.84 -28.32 8.73
N LYS A 30 -14.46 -29.43 9.14
CA LYS A 30 -15.16 -29.63 10.41
C LYS A 30 -14.20 -29.63 11.61
N ALA A 31 -14.79 -29.25 12.73
CA ALA A 31 -14.25 -29.16 14.07
C ALA A 31 -13.48 -30.40 14.55
N ASP A 32 -12.47 -30.16 15.38
CA ASP A 32 -12.32 -30.80 16.69
C ASP A 32 -11.41 -29.98 17.62
N GLY A 33 -11.92 -29.67 18.82
CA GLY A 33 -11.19 -29.83 20.08
C GLY A 33 -10.13 -28.80 20.53
N ASN A 34 -10.61 -27.77 21.26
CA ASN A 34 -10.05 -27.21 22.49
C ASN A 34 -8.83 -26.25 22.43
N GLY A 35 -9.02 -25.01 22.92
CA GLY A 35 -7.93 -24.16 23.39
C GLY A 35 -8.08 -22.66 23.10
N ASP A 36 -8.74 -21.97 24.02
CA ASP A 36 -8.63 -20.52 24.29
C ASP A 36 -9.30 -19.52 23.31
N THR A 37 -10.63 -19.43 23.42
CA THR A 37 -11.40 -18.27 22.96
C THR A 37 -11.16 -17.09 23.89
N SER A 38 -10.07 -16.35 23.67
CA SER A 38 -10.01 -14.96 24.10
C SER A 38 -10.92 -14.16 23.17
N GLU A 39 -12.09 -13.78 23.69
CA GLU A 39 -12.98 -12.80 23.08
C GLU A 39 -12.17 -11.54 22.78
N ASN A 40 -11.88 -11.27 21.50
CA ASN A 40 -11.40 -9.98 21.02
C ASN A 40 -12.50 -8.93 21.25
N LYS A 41 -12.62 -8.46 22.49
CA LYS A 41 -13.30 -7.19 22.78
C LYS A 41 -12.42 -6.11 22.16
N THR A 42 -12.79 -5.68 20.96
CA THR A 42 -12.24 -4.51 20.29
C THR A 42 -12.34 -3.35 21.27
N ASN A 43 -11.20 -2.96 21.83
CA ASN A 43 -11.15 -1.90 22.81
C ASN A 43 -11.35 -0.59 22.04
N ASP A 44 -12.52 0.04 22.20
CA ASP A 44 -12.92 1.21 21.40
C ASP A 44 -11.91 2.38 21.53
N ASN A 45 -11.11 2.35 22.60
CA ASN A 45 -9.98 3.26 22.86
C ASN A 45 -8.84 3.19 21.83
N GLU A 46 -8.76 2.14 21.01
CA GLU A 46 -7.72 1.98 19.98
C GLU A 46 -8.06 2.68 18.66
N TYR A 47 -9.29 3.19 18.51
CA TYR A 47 -9.72 3.85 17.28
C TYR A 47 -9.79 5.37 17.41
N ILE A 48 -9.28 6.08 16.41
CA ILE A 48 -9.34 7.54 16.29
C ILE A 48 -10.03 7.94 14.98
N SER A 49 -10.41 9.21 14.83
CA SER A 49 -10.88 9.72 13.54
C SER A 49 -9.79 9.61 12.48
N VAL A 50 -10.15 9.18 11.27
CA VAL A 50 -9.24 9.16 10.11
C VAL A 50 -8.70 10.55 9.77
N GLN A 51 -9.45 11.62 10.08
CA GLN A 51 -9.03 13.00 9.83
C GLN A 51 -8.00 13.48 10.85
N ASP A 52 -8.06 12.95 12.07
CA ASP A 52 -7.15 13.29 13.17
C ASP A 52 -5.90 12.37 13.16
N TYR A 53 -5.88 11.36 12.30
CA TYR A 53 -4.77 10.40 12.21
C TYR A 53 -3.69 10.87 11.24
N THR A 54 -2.47 10.89 11.74
CA THR A 54 -1.23 11.21 11.03
C THR A 54 -0.19 10.09 11.12
N GLY A 55 -0.54 8.94 11.72
CA GLY A 55 0.39 7.84 12.00
C GLY A 55 0.80 7.72 13.47
N GLN A 56 0.31 8.61 14.34
CA GLN A 56 0.59 8.58 15.77
C GLN A 56 0.15 7.27 16.42
N GLY A 57 1.04 6.66 17.19
CA GLY A 57 0.78 5.41 17.89
C GLY A 57 0.72 4.16 16.99
N TYR A 58 1.13 4.28 15.73
CA TYR A 58 1.37 3.12 14.86
C TYR A 58 2.49 2.26 15.46
N GLU A 59 2.27 0.95 15.50
CA GLU A 59 3.23 0.00 16.08
C GLU A 59 3.33 -1.26 15.22
N LEU A 60 4.53 -1.82 15.17
CA LEU A 60 4.76 -3.13 14.59
C LEU A 60 5.00 -4.16 15.71
N LYS A 61 4.55 -5.39 15.46
CA LYS A 61 4.64 -6.47 16.44
C LYS A 61 6.08 -6.66 16.93
N ASN A 62 6.24 -6.73 18.24
CA ASN A 62 7.53 -6.94 18.93
C ASN A 62 8.57 -5.84 18.64
N GLY A 63 8.13 -4.62 18.35
CA GLY A 63 8.98 -3.48 18.01
C GLY A 63 9.50 -2.65 19.18
N GLU A 64 8.88 -2.72 20.36
CA GLU A 64 9.10 -1.76 21.47
C GLU A 64 10.59 -1.56 21.87
N ALA A 65 11.37 -2.64 21.84
CA ALA A 65 12.80 -2.59 22.17
C ALA A 65 13.62 -1.95 21.04
N THR A 66 13.33 -2.30 19.79
CA THR A 66 14.04 -1.78 18.61
C THR A 66 13.60 -0.36 18.27
N ASP A 67 12.38 0.04 18.64
CA ASP A 67 11.82 1.36 18.42
C ASP A 67 12.63 2.45 19.15
N LYS A 68 12.94 2.20 20.43
CA LYS A 68 13.80 3.09 21.24
C LYS A 68 15.22 3.20 20.68
N ILE A 69 15.75 2.10 20.16
CA ILE A 69 17.09 2.09 19.55
C ILE A 69 17.05 2.86 18.23
N ALA A 70 16.02 2.65 17.41
CA ALA A 70 15.87 3.32 16.13
C ALA A 70 15.72 4.83 16.28
N GLU A 71 14.93 5.29 17.25
CA GLU A 71 14.79 6.72 17.55
C GLU A 71 16.12 7.36 17.98
N ALA A 72 16.94 6.65 18.77
CA ALA A 72 18.26 7.12 19.18
C ALA A 72 19.30 7.18 18.04
N HIS A 73 19.04 6.50 16.91
CA HIS A 73 19.92 6.40 15.74
C HIS A 73 19.26 6.92 14.46
N LYS A 74 18.26 7.79 14.61
CA LYS A 74 17.41 8.26 13.51
C LYS A 74 18.19 8.86 12.34
N ASP A 75 19.21 9.68 12.62
CA ASP A 75 19.98 10.37 11.59
C ASP A 75 20.87 9.42 10.78
N GLU A 76 21.47 8.42 11.44
CA GLU A 76 22.27 7.39 10.76
C GLU A 76 21.40 6.41 9.98
N ILE A 77 20.24 6.04 10.54
CA ILE A 77 19.23 5.21 9.85
C ILE A 77 18.71 5.91 8.60
N ASP A 78 18.37 7.20 8.70
CA ASP A 78 17.90 8.02 7.56
C ASP A 78 18.93 7.98 6.42
N LYS A 79 20.21 8.24 6.73
CA LYS A 79 21.30 8.21 5.74
C LYS A 79 21.47 6.83 5.13
N ALA A 80 21.48 5.78 5.95
CA ALA A 80 21.65 4.40 5.48
C ALA A 80 20.53 3.99 4.51
N VAL A 81 19.27 4.33 4.83
CA VAL A 81 18.12 4.03 3.98
C VAL A 81 18.16 4.83 2.68
N LYS A 82 18.45 6.14 2.73
CA LYS A 82 18.60 6.94 1.51
C LYS A 82 19.68 6.39 0.58
N ASN A 83 20.82 5.96 1.11
CA ASN A 83 21.88 5.32 0.34
C ASN A 83 21.41 3.99 -0.25
N PHE A 84 20.73 3.14 0.51
CA PHE A 84 20.17 1.88 0.02
C PHE A 84 19.25 2.08 -1.19
N PHE A 85 18.31 3.03 -1.13
CA PHE A 85 17.41 3.33 -2.26
C PHE A 85 18.15 3.90 -3.47
N LEU A 86 19.13 4.78 -3.23
CA LEU A 86 19.93 5.35 -4.32
C LEU A 86 20.78 4.28 -5.01
N ASP A 87 21.44 3.41 -4.26
CA ASP A 87 22.37 2.42 -4.78
C ASP A 87 21.65 1.25 -5.44
N LYS A 88 20.65 0.68 -4.77
CA LYS A 88 19.93 -0.51 -5.23
C LYS A 88 18.87 -0.19 -6.28
N TYR A 89 18.12 0.90 -6.09
CA TYR A 89 16.95 1.22 -6.92
C TYR A 89 17.11 2.45 -7.80
N LYS A 90 18.23 3.18 -7.70
CA LYS A 90 18.49 4.41 -8.45
C LYS A 90 17.46 5.50 -8.16
N THR A 91 16.92 5.50 -6.95
CA THR A 91 15.83 6.38 -6.53
C THR A 91 16.25 7.19 -5.31
N LYS A 92 15.98 8.51 -5.35
CA LYS A 92 16.07 9.35 -4.16
C LYS A 92 14.76 9.24 -3.38
N VAL A 93 14.85 9.19 -2.06
CA VAL A 93 13.69 9.07 -1.19
C VAL A 93 13.76 10.03 0.00
N GLU A 94 12.60 10.38 0.53
CA GLU A 94 12.41 11.07 1.80
C GLU A 94 11.95 10.08 2.86
N VAL A 95 12.53 10.14 4.06
CA VAL A 95 12.13 9.30 5.20
C VAL A 95 11.06 10.03 5.99
N HIS A 96 9.93 9.36 6.23
CA HIS A 96 8.79 9.93 6.94
C HIS A 96 8.65 9.37 8.35
N ASN A 97 8.85 8.06 8.51
CA ASN A 97 8.65 7.40 9.79
C ASN A 97 9.63 6.23 9.98
N ILE A 98 10.02 5.99 11.22
CA ILE A 98 10.88 4.89 11.64
C ILE A 98 10.16 4.19 12.78
N VAL A 99 9.88 2.90 12.61
CA VAL A 99 9.09 2.12 13.56
C VAL A 99 9.84 0.83 13.86
N GLY A 100 10.14 0.59 15.13
CA GLY A 100 10.73 -0.66 15.57
C GLY A 100 9.88 -1.86 15.18
N ASN A 101 10.51 -2.95 14.78
CA ASN A 101 9.88 -4.23 14.49
C ASN A 101 10.74 -5.40 15.04
N LYS A 102 10.26 -6.64 14.88
CA LYS A 102 10.96 -7.84 15.36
C LYS A 102 12.38 -8.06 14.76
N ASP A 103 12.63 -7.55 13.56
CA ASP A 103 13.85 -7.75 12.76
C ASP A 103 14.80 -6.52 12.80
N GLY A 104 14.37 -5.42 13.41
CA GLY A 104 15.09 -4.14 13.42
C GLY A 104 14.15 -2.95 13.44
N ALA A 105 14.30 -2.03 12.50
CA ALA A 105 13.41 -0.89 12.29
C ALA A 105 12.87 -0.87 10.86
N THR A 106 11.55 -0.75 10.69
CA THR A 106 10.92 -0.42 9.41
C THR A 106 10.99 1.08 9.19
N VAL A 107 11.47 1.49 8.02
CA VAL A 107 11.63 2.89 7.64
C VAL A 107 10.73 3.18 6.45
N PHE A 108 9.68 3.98 6.67
CA PHE A 108 8.72 4.39 5.66
C PHE A 108 9.26 5.57 4.86
N VAL A 109 9.18 5.46 3.54
CA VAL A 109 9.76 6.42 2.61
C VAL A 109 8.82 6.78 1.47
N GLU A 110 9.00 8.00 0.94
CA GLU A 110 8.36 8.52 -0.27
C GLU A 110 9.43 8.76 -1.34
N SER A 111 9.15 8.44 -2.60
CA SER A 111 10.07 8.77 -3.70
C SER A 111 10.10 10.27 -3.99
N VAL A 112 11.29 10.79 -4.26
CA VAL A 112 11.45 12.20 -4.66
C VAL A 112 11.23 12.32 -6.17
N GLY A 113 10.16 13.01 -6.56
CA GLY A 113 9.81 13.23 -7.96
C GLY A 113 9.09 12.05 -8.60
N GLU A 114 9.32 11.83 -9.89
CA GLU A 114 8.65 10.77 -10.66
C GLU A 114 9.59 9.59 -10.94
N PRO A 115 9.12 8.34 -10.89
CA PRO A 115 7.76 7.93 -10.52
C PRO A 115 7.48 8.13 -9.02
N HIS A 116 6.29 8.68 -8.70
CA HIS A 116 5.85 8.88 -7.31
C HIS A 116 5.34 7.58 -6.66
N PHE A 117 5.82 7.24 -5.46
CA PHE A 117 5.37 6.09 -4.68
C PHE A 117 5.77 6.15 -3.20
N TYR A 118 5.08 5.37 -2.38
CA TYR A 118 5.39 5.11 -0.96
C TYR A 118 5.79 3.64 -0.75
N THR A 119 6.82 3.40 0.05
CA THR A 119 7.30 2.04 0.39
C THR A 119 8.08 2.04 1.71
N TYR A 120 8.72 0.92 2.06
CA TYR A 120 9.64 0.86 3.19
C TYR A 120 10.89 0.02 2.91
N ALA A 121 11.90 0.24 3.76
CA ALA A 121 13.03 -0.65 3.96
C ALA A 121 13.13 -1.05 5.43
N ILE A 122 13.95 -2.05 5.73
CA ILE A 122 14.22 -2.55 7.07
C ILE A 122 15.70 -2.36 7.35
N VAL A 123 16.01 -1.71 8.48
CA VAL A 123 17.37 -1.60 9.02
C VAL A 123 17.51 -2.61 10.16
N PRO A 124 18.37 -3.62 10.04
CA PRO A 124 18.52 -4.62 11.09
C PRO A 124 19.07 -4.01 12.39
N ILE A 125 18.49 -4.39 13.52
CA ILE A 125 18.96 -4.03 14.85
C ILE A 125 19.10 -5.31 15.67
N ASP A 126 20.30 -5.53 16.19
CA ASP A 126 20.55 -6.63 17.10
C ASP A 126 19.99 -6.28 18.48
N ARG A 127 19.02 -7.06 18.96
CA ARG A 127 18.28 -6.74 20.19
C ARG A 127 19.10 -6.94 21.47
N GLU A 128 20.09 -7.84 21.43
CA GLU A 128 20.92 -8.17 22.60
C GLU A 128 22.04 -7.14 22.77
N THR A 129 22.77 -6.90 21.69
CA THR A 129 23.90 -5.96 21.67
C THR A 129 23.46 -4.51 21.45
N LYS A 130 22.20 -4.30 21.06
CA LYS A 130 21.61 -3.00 20.68
C LYS A 130 22.31 -2.33 19.50
N GLN A 131 23.03 -3.10 18.68
CA GLN A 131 23.79 -2.59 17.55
C GLN A 131 22.90 -2.44 16.31
N VAL A 132 22.92 -1.25 15.70
CA VAL A 132 22.29 -0.99 14.40
C VAL A 132 23.26 -1.39 13.27
N LYS A 133 22.78 -2.16 12.29
CA LYS A 133 23.58 -2.62 11.13
C LYS A 133 23.26 -1.78 9.89
N TYR A 134 23.90 -0.63 9.78
CA TYR A 134 23.64 0.36 8.71
C TYR A 134 23.97 -0.12 7.30
N ASP A 135 24.86 -1.09 7.15
CA ASP A 135 25.20 -1.74 5.86
C ASP A 135 24.25 -2.90 5.50
N GLY A 136 23.42 -3.33 6.46
CA GLY A 136 22.50 -4.44 6.33
C GLY A 136 21.10 -4.04 5.87
N VAL A 137 20.88 -2.82 5.38
CA VAL A 137 19.53 -2.37 4.96
C VAL A 137 18.99 -3.26 3.85
N TRP A 138 17.75 -3.70 3.99
CA TRP A 138 17.09 -4.57 3.02
C TRP A 138 15.61 -4.20 2.86
N SER A 139 14.98 -4.75 1.83
CA SER A 139 13.53 -4.64 1.59
C SER A 139 12.96 -6.04 1.39
N GLN A 140 11.70 -6.23 1.79
CA GLN A 140 10.98 -7.46 1.46
C GLN A 140 10.88 -7.60 -0.07
N GLU A 141 10.96 -8.83 -0.58
CA GLU A 141 10.85 -9.09 -2.00
C GLU A 141 9.52 -8.57 -2.55
N GLY A 142 9.58 -7.77 -3.62
CA GLY A 142 8.40 -7.16 -4.25
C GLY A 142 8.02 -5.80 -3.65
N GLN A 143 8.37 -5.50 -2.39
CA GLN A 143 7.87 -4.31 -1.69
C GLN A 143 8.27 -2.99 -2.36
N VAL A 144 9.53 -2.87 -2.79
CA VAL A 144 10.01 -1.66 -3.47
C VAL A 144 9.74 -1.74 -4.97
N GLU A 145 9.89 -2.94 -5.53
CA GLU A 145 9.69 -3.23 -6.93
C GLU A 145 8.25 -2.92 -7.38
N ASP A 146 7.24 -3.40 -6.63
CA ASP A 146 5.83 -3.15 -6.90
C ASP A 146 5.47 -1.67 -6.73
N ALA A 147 6.08 -0.98 -5.77
CA ALA A 147 5.89 0.45 -5.57
C ALA A 147 6.38 1.27 -6.78
N ILE A 148 7.58 0.95 -7.29
CA ILE A 148 8.12 1.55 -8.51
C ILE A 148 7.20 1.27 -9.71
N MET A 149 6.77 0.02 -9.89
CA MET A 149 5.89 -0.37 -10.99
C MET A 149 4.55 0.37 -10.95
N GLY A 150 3.94 0.51 -9.77
CA GLY A 150 2.71 1.28 -9.57
C GLY A 150 2.88 2.77 -9.85
N GLY A 151 4.00 3.37 -9.43
CA GLY A 151 4.32 4.77 -9.74
C GLY A 151 4.52 5.01 -11.24
N ILE A 152 5.24 4.12 -11.94
CA ILE A 152 5.41 4.20 -13.39
C ILE A 152 4.08 4.02 -14.12
N PHE A 153 3.23 3.11 -13.65
CA PHE A 153 1.87 2.96 -14.18
C PHE A 153 1.09 4.27 -14.10
N ALA A 154 1.06 4.92 -12.94
CA ALA A 154 0.37 6.19 -12.78
C ALA A 154 0.94 7.30 -13.69
N LEU A 155 2.26 7.31 -13.88
CA LEU A 155 2.95 8.22 -14.80
C LEU A 155 2.53 7.99 -16.27
N ILE A 156 2.39 6.73 -16.70
CA ILE A 156 1.98 6.36 -18.07
C ILE A 156 0.51 6.72 -18.31
N PHE A 157 -0.37 6.45 -17.34
CA PHE A 157 -1.82 6.64 -17.47
C PHE A 157 -2.31 7.94 -16.81
N ASP A 158 -1.45 8.95 -16.74
CA ASP A 158 -1.69 10.25 -16.11
C ASP A 158 -3.05 10.88 -16.40
N LYS A 159 -3.53 10.83 -17.65
CA LYS A 159 -4.83 11.41 -18.02
C LYS A 159 -5.99 10.65 -17.37
N GLU A 160 -5.88 9.33 -17.31
CA GLU A 160 -6.87 8.46 -16.68
C GLU A 160 -6.84 8.63 -15.15
N ILE A 161 -5.63 8.75 -14.58
CA ILE A 161 -5.42 9.07 -13.17
C ILE A 161 -6.03 10.42 -12.80
N VAL A 162 -5.81 11.47 -13.60
CA VAL A 162 -6.43 12.79 -13.41
C VAL A 162 -7.96 12.70 -13.46
N ASN A 163 -8.52 11.88 -14.37
CA ASN A 163 -9.97 11.68 -14.43
C ASN A 163 -10.52 10.98 -13.18
N LEU A 164 -9.81 9.98 -12.66
CA LEU A 164 -10.17 9.29 -11.42
C LEU A 164 -10.11 10.26 -10.22
N ASN A 165 -9.05 11.06 -10.11
CA ASN A 165 -8.92 12.09 -9.07
C ASN A 165 -10.09 13.09 -9.11
N ASN A 166 -10.36 13.67 -10.28
CA ASN A 166 -11.44 14.64 -10.46
C ASN A 166 -12.81 14.04 -10.10
N TYR A 167 -13.02 12.76 -10.42
CA TYR A 167 -14.23 12.05 -10.05
C TYR A 167 -14.35 11.88 -8.53
N LEU A 168 -13.31 11.38 -7.86
CA LEU A 168 -13.34 11.18 -6.40
C LEU A 168 -13.46 12.50 -5.64
N ASP A 169 -12.83 13.57 -6.13
CA ASP A 169 -13.03 14.93 -5.60
C ASP A 169 -14.49 15.38 -5.70
N SER A 170 -15.19 15.02 -6.80
CA SER A 170 -16.61 15.32 -6.95
C SER A 170 -17.49 14.55 -5.96
N ILE A 171 -17.11 13.31 -5.63
CA ILE A 171 -17.78 12.50 -4.62
C ILE A 171 -17.61 13.12 -3.23
N VAL A 172 -16.39 13.53 -2.87
CA VAL A 172 -16.09 14.19 -1.58
C VAL A 172 -16.81 15.54 -1.44
N LYS A 173 -17.05 16.25 -2.54
CA LYS A 173 -17.86 17.49 -2.54
C LYS A 173 -19.35 17.22 -2.37
N LYS A 174 -19.85 16.12 -2.93
CA LYS A 174 -21.28 15.77 -2.95
C LYS A 174 -21.74 15.05 -1.69
N TYR A 175 -20.88 14.26 -1.08
CA TYR A 175 -21.20 13.38 0.05
C TYR A 175 -20.26 13.62 1.23
N PRO A 176 -20.71 13.36 2.48
CA PRO A 176 -19.88 13.56 3.67
C PRO A 176 -18.88 12.40 3.83
N VAL A 177 -17.95 12.28 2.88
CA VAL A 177 -16.87 11.29 2.88
C VAL A 177 -15.51 11.97 2.79
N THR A 178 -14.47 11.26 3.20
CA THR A 178 -13.08 11.71 3.22
C THR A 178 -12.13 10.54 2.95
N GLY A 179 -10.85 10.85 2.83
CA GLY A 179 -9.74 9.90 2.72
C GLY A 179 -8.75 10.03 3.88
N LYS A 180 -7.67 9.24 3.82
CA LYS A 180 -6.53 9.39 4.74
C LYS A 180 -5.79 10.71 4.45
N SER A 181 -5.19 11.30 5.49
CA SER A 181 -4.30 12.45 5.33
C SER A 181 -3.03 12.03 4.56
N LYS A 182 -2.40 12.97 3.84
CA LYS A 182 -1.11 12.71 3.18
C LYS A 182 -0.04 12.28 4.18
N GLU A 183 -0.06 12.88 5.36
CA GLU A 183 0.86 12.56 6.46
C GLU A 183 0.67 11.13 6.96
N ALA A 184 -0.58 10.67 7.18
CA ALA A 184 -0.83 9.27 7.51
C ALA A 184 -0.39 8.31 6.41
N ILE A 185 -0.56 8.68 5.14
CA ILE A 185 -0.08 7.85 4.03
C ILE A 185 1.45 7.73 4.09
N ALA A 186 2.15 8.84 4.20
CA ALA A 186 3.60 8.85 4.23
C ALA A 186 4.19 8.13 5.46
N ASN A 187 3.53 8.24 6.62
CA ASN A 187 4.04 7.69 7.87
C ASN A 187 3.74 6.20 8.07
N VAL A 188 2.65 5.68 7.51
CA VAL A 188 2.21 4.29 7.80
C VAL A 188 1.78 3.47 6.60
N SER A 189 1.60 4.09 5.42
CA SER A 189 1.20 3.37 4.21
C SER A 189 2.41 3.06 3.34
N ALA A 190 2.46 1.85 2.79
CA ALA A 190 3.56 1.39 1.94
C ALA A 190 3.03 0.61 0.73
N THR A 191 1.97 1.14 0.12
CA THR A 191 1.18 0.47 -0.91
C THR A 191 1.52 0.94 -2.33
N GLY A 192 2.72 1.50 -2.54
CA GLY A 192 3.15 2.01 -3.84
C GLY A 192 2.54 3.37 -4.16
N TYR A 193 1.96 3.51 -5.36
CA TYR A 193 1.28 4.74 -5.74
C TYR A 193 -0.01 4.89 -4.93
N SER A 194 -0.05 5.90 -4.06
CA SER A 194 -1.13 6.12 -3.10
C SER A 194 -1.58 7.58 -3.08
N THR A 195 -2.88 7.77 -2.96
CA THR A 195 -3.54 9.06 -2.74
C THR A 195 -4.39 8.98 -1.47
N SER A 196 -4.98 10.09 -1.06
CA SER A 196 -5.95 10.11 0.05
C SER A 196 -7.13 9.14 -0.13
N TYR A 197 -7.51 8.84 -1.37
CA TYR A 197 -8.76 8.13 -1.68
C TYR A 197 -8.56 6.74 -2.29
N TYR A 198 -7.38 6.44 -2.81
CA TYR A 198 -7.09 5.15 -3.42
C TYR A 198 -5.59 4.87 -3.52
N TYR A 199 -5.24 3.60 -3.69
CA TYR A 199 -3.89 3.15 -4.03
C TYR A 199 -3.93 2.13 -5.17
N ILE A 200 -2.78 1.93 -5.82
CA ILE A 200 -2.64 1.04 -6.99
C ILE A 200 -1.67 -0.09 -6.68
N THR A 201 -2.11 -1.32 -6.94
CA THR A 201 -1.27 -2.51 -6.92
C THR A 201 -1.20 -3.10 -8.33
N THR A 202 0.01 -3.44 -8.78
CA THR A 202 0.23 -4.08 -10.08
C THR A 202 0.57 -5.55 -9.90
N TYR A 203 0.05 -6.40 -10.78
CA TYR A 203 0.28 -7.84 -10.77
C TYR A 203 0.70 -8.34 -12.15
N GLY A 204 1.66 -9.27 -12.13
CA GLY A 204 2.07 -10.06 -13.29
C GLY A 204 3.29 -9.51 -14.02
N ASP A 205 3.99 -10.43 -14.68
CA ASP A 205 5.34 -10.24 -15.22
C ASP A 205 5.45 -9.13 -16.29
N VAL A 206 4.33 -8.68 -16.85
CA VAL A 206 4.36 -7.60 -17.83
C VAL A 206 4.85 -6.28 -17.24
N PHE A 207 4.63 -6.07 -15.94
CA PHE A 207 5.12 -4.89 -15.22
C PHE A 207 6.61 -4.99 -14.89
N ASN A 208 7.20 -6.19 -14.80
CA ASN A 208 8.64 -6.37 -14.57
C ASN A 208 9.48 -5.67 -15.65
N LYS A 209 8.96 -5.58 -16.89
CA LYS A 209 9.62 -4.83 -17.97
C LYS A 209 9.73 -3.34 -17.67
N LEU A 210 8.78 -2.76 -16.92
CA LEU A 210 8.85 -1.36 -16.48
C LEU A 210 9.94 -1.19 -15.43
N LEU A 211 10.03 -2.10 -14.46
CA LEU A 211 11.08 -2.10 -13.46
C LEU A 211 12.47 -2.23 -14.09
N GLU A 212 12.66 -3.19 -15.00
CA GLU A 212 13.93 -3.39 -15.72
C GLU A 212 14.33 -2.13 -16.49
N ALA A 213 13.38 -1.49 -17.19
CA ALA A 213 13.62 -0.24 -17.90
C ALA A 213 14.00 0.91 -16.96
N TYR A 214 13.35 0.98 -15.78
CA TYR A 214 13.61 2.00 -14.77
C TYR A 214 15.01 1.86 -14.17
N LEU A 215 15.38 0.65 -13.74
CA LEU A 215 16.71 0.39 -13.17
C LEU A 215 17.84 0.64 -14.17
N LYS A 216 17.57 0.48 -15.47
CA LYS A 216 18.52 0.83 -16.54
C LYS A 216 18.61 2.33 -16.78
N ASN A 217 17.49 3.04 -16.77
CA ASN A 217 17.44 4.49 -16.95
C ASN A 217 16.25 5.09 -16.16
N PRO A 218 16.46 5.56 -14.92
CA PRO A 218 15.37 6.11 -14.11
C PRO A 218 14.86 7.45 -14.63
N ASN A 219 15.60 8.11 -15.52
CA ASN A 219 15.29 9.44 -16.06
C ASN A 219 14.51 9.40 -17.38
N LEU A 220 13.90 8.26 -17.72
CA LEU A 220 13.05 8.16 -18.91
C LEU A 220 11.92 9.19 -18.86
N SER A 221 11.76 9.92 -19.95
CA SER A 221 10.67 10.88 -20.06
C SER A 221 9.31 10.17 -20.13
N LYS A 222 8.26 10.86 -19.70
CA LYS A 222 6.87 10.37 -19.80
C LYS A 222 6.48 9.92 -21.21
N LYS A 223 7.00 10.58 -22.26
CA LYS A 223 6.75 10.19 -23.66
C LYS A 223 7.40 8.84 -23.99
N GLU A 224 8.58 8.57 -23.45
CA GLU A 224 9.30 7.30 -23.66
C GLU A 224 8.64 6.14 -22.93
N TRP A 225 8.13 6.38 -21.71
CA TRP A 225 7.32 5.40 -20.98
C TRP A 225 6.07 5.00 -21.76
N LYS A 226 5.29 6.00 -22.20
CA LYS A 226 4.06 5.80 -23.00
C LYS A 226 4.28 5.07 -24.33
N ARG A 227 5.50 5.16 -24.90
CA ARG A 227 5.86 4.45 -26.14
C ARG A 227 6.10 2.95 -25.89
N GLN A 228 6.58 2.60 -24.71
CA GLN A 228 6.97 1.22 -24.36
C GLN A 228 5.82 0.43 -23.71
N PHE A 229 4.89 1.12 -23.07
CA PHE A 229 3.79 0.50 -22.35
C PHE A 229 2.51 1.32 -22.54
N ASN A 230 1.40 0.64 -22.85
CA ASN A 230 0.13 1.25 -23.15
C ASN A 230 -1.05 0.37 -22.71
N ARG A 231 -2.28 0.81 -22.96
CA ARG A 231 -3.50 0.11 -22.54
C ARG A 231 -3.56 -1.35 -22.99
N THR A 232 -2.94 -1.72 -24.11
CA THR A 232 -2.95 -3.10 -24.65
C THR A 232 -1.84 -3.98 -24.05
N SER A 233 -0.89 -3.40 -23.33
CA SER A 233 0.26 -4.12 -22.78
C SER A 233 -0.10 -5.08 -21.64
N TYR A 234 -1.22 -4.85 -20.94
CA TYR A 234 -1.61 -5.63 -19.76
C TYR A 234 -3.07 -6.06 -19.82
N LYS A 235 -3.49 -6.93 -18.91
CA LYS A 235 -4.91 -7.29 -18.69
C LYS A 235 -5.46 -6.46 -17.52
N PRO A 236 -6.75 -6.09 -17.47
CA PRO A 236 -7.29 -5.29 -16.37
C PRO A 236 -7.00 -5.89 -15.00
N LYS A 237 -7.12 -7.22 -14.86
CA LYS A 237 -6.80 -7.95 -13.62
C LYS A 237 -5.32 -7.86 -13.17
N GLY A 238 -4.44 -7.36 -14.02
CA GLY A 238 -3.04 -7.07 -13.68
C GLY A 238 -2.87 -5.73 -12.95
N VAL A 239 -3.93 -4.95 -12.75
CA VAL A 239 -3.89 -3.71 -11.97
C VAL A 239 -5.11 -3.71 -11.06
N LEU A 240 -4.89 -3.60 -9.75
CA LEU A 240 -5.93 -3.38 -8.77
C LEU A 240 -5.87 -1.95 -8.26
N ILE A 241 -6.97 -1.24 -8.43
CA ILE A 241 -7.16 0.12 -7.92
C ILE A 241 -8.12 0.01 -6.75
N THR A 242 -7.60 0.18 -5.55
CA THR A 242 -8.40 0.09 -4.33
C THR A 242 -8.80 1.47 -3.88
N ILE A 243 -10.06 1.83 -4.10
CA ILE A 243 -10.68 3.05 -3.58
C ILE A 243 -11.05 2.80 -2.13
N GLN A 244 -10.45 3.53 -1.20
CA GLN A 244 -10.72 3.44 0.23
C GLN A 244 -11.15 4.80 0.75
N MET A 245 -12.43 4.91 1.10
CA MET A 245 -13.04 6.14 1.64
C MET A 245 -13.61 5.89 3.03
N PHE A 246 -13.86 7.00 3.73
CA PHE A 246 -14.33 7.01 5.11
C PHE A 246 -15.48 8.01 5.23
N MET A 247 -16.50 7.70 6.03
CA MET A 247 -17.48 8.71 6.42
C MET A 247 -16.78 9.86 7.16
N LYS A 248 -17.19 11.10 6.89
CA LYS A 248 -16.58 12.30 7.48
C LYS A 248 -17.05 12.55 8.92
N GLU A 249 -18.28 12.16 9.24
CA GLU A 249 -18.87 12.45 10.54
C GLU A 249 -18.62 11.31 11.54
N LYS A 250 -18.27 11.69 12.78
CA LYS A 250 -18.05 10.74 13.88
C LYS A 250 -19.36 10.02 14.21
N GLY A 251 -19.29 8.69 14.40
CA GLY A 251 -20.45 7.86 14.74
C GLY A 251 -21.38 7.52 13.57
N VAL A 252 -21.13 8.04 12.37
CA VAL A 252 -21.92 7.72 11.17
C VAL A 252 -21.40 6.43 10.54
N LYS A 253 -22.30 5.45 10.37
CA LYS A 253 -22.02 4.18 9.68
C LYS A 253 -21.85 4.44 8.16
N PRO A 254 -21.09 3.59 7.45
CA PRO A 254 -21.01 3.65 5.99
C PRO A 254 -22.38 3.67 5.32
N ASP A 255 -22.56 4.57 4.36
CA ASP A 255 -23.83 4.70 3.64
C ASP A 255 -23.83 3.85 2.36
N LYS A 256 -24.74 2.88 2.31
CA LYS A 256 -24.92 1.99 1.16
C LYS A 256 -25.27 2.73 -0.14
N LYS A 257 -25.98 3.87 -0.07
CA LYS A 257 -26.29 4.68 -1.26
C LYS A 257 -25.02 5.29 -1.85
N ILE A 258 -24.10 5.75 -1.01
CA ILE A 258 -22.80 6.28 -1.46
C ILE A 258 -21.98 5.16 -2.10
N LEU A 259 -21.90 3.98 -1.47
CA LEU A 259 -21.20 2.84 -2.06
C LEU A 259 -21.80 2.45 -3.42
N ASN A 260 -23.12 2.31 -3.50
CA ASN A 260 -23.80 1.95 -4.76
C ASN A 260 -23.56 2.99 -5.87
N GLN A 261 -23.53 4.28 -5.52
CA GLN A 261 -23.20 5.35 -6.45
C GLN A 261 -21.75 5.20 -6.94
N LEU A 262 -20.79 4.98 -6.03
CA LEU A 262 -19.39 4.74 -6.36
C LEU A 262 -19.22 3.56 -7.33
N VAL A 263 -19.86 2.43 -7.03
CA VAL A 263 -19.85 1.24 -7.89
C VAL A 263 -20.40 1.56 -9.27
N SER A 264 -21.62 2.11 -9.34
CA SER A 264 -22.27 2.42 -10.62
C SER A 264 -21.48 3.42 -11.46
N ASP A 265 -20.91 4.45 -10.85
CA ASP A 265 -20.10 5.43 -11.56
C ASP A 265 -18.79 4.82 -12.07
N ILE A 266 -18.10 4.00 -11.26
CA ILE A 266 -16.87 3.33 -11.70
C ILE A 266 -17.16 2.36 -12.86
N GLU A 267 -18.28 1.63 -12.83
CA GLU A 267 -18.72 0.76 -13.92
C GLU A 267 -18.96 1.54 -15.22
N ASN A 268 -19.70 2.65 -15.15
CA ASN A 268 -20.25 3.33 -16.33
C ASN A 268 -19.40 4.51 -16.84
N LYS A 269 -18.55 5.11 -16.01
CA LYS A 269 -17.82 6.34 -16.37
C LYS A 269 -16.64 6.07 -17.29
N ASP A 270 -16.57 6.77 -18.40
CA ASP A 270 -15.45 6.68 -19.34
C ASP A 270 -14.20 7.42 -18.88
N GLY A 271 -13.07 7.05 -19.47
CA GLY A 271 -11.79 7.72 -19.25
C GLY A 271 -11.11 7.41 -17.91
N LEU A 272 -11.64 6.47 -17.14
CA LEU A 272 -10.99 5.94 -15.94
C LEU A 272 -9.88 4.94 -16.29
N PRO A 273 -8.90 4.73 -15.38
CA PRO A 273 -7.85 3.75 -15.60
C PRO A 273 -8.41 2.35 -15.86
N ARG A 274 -7.83 1.64 -16.83
CA ARG A 274 -8.16 0.23 -17.04
C ARG A 274 -7.56 -0.61 -15.92
N GLY A 275 -8.37 -1.43 -15.26
CA GLY A 275 -7.98 -2.18 -14.07
C GLY A 275 -9.15 -2.91 -13.42
N SER A 276 -8.86 -3.76 -12.45
CA SER A 276 -9.79 -4.18 -11.41
C SER A 276 -9.96 -3.07 -10.38
N TYR A 277 -11.18 -2.85 -9.91
CA TYR A 277 -11.47 -1.89 -8.83
C TYR A 277 -12.08 -2.59 -7.63
N SER A 278 -11.50 -2.33 -6.47
CA SER A 278 -12.11 -2.61 -5.17
C SER A 278 -12.52 -1.30 -4.52
N ILE A 279 -13.73 -1.25 -3.95
CA ILE A 279 -14.25 -0.06 -3.28
C ILE A 279 -14.58 -0.42 -1.84
N LEU A 280 -13.97 0.29 -0.89
CA LEU A 280 -14.22 0.15 0.54
C LEU A 280 -14.71 1.48 1.10
N LEU A 281 -15.86 1.45 1.77
CA LEU A 281 -16.43 2.59 2.49
C LEU A 281 -16.49 2.26 3.98
N ASN A 282 -15.65 2.94 4.75
CA ASN A 282 -15.50 2.77 6.20
C ASN A 282 -16.29 3.84 6.95
N ASP A 283 -16.57 3.63 8.24
CA ASP A 283 -16.97 4.74 9.11
C ASP A 283 -15.79 5.73 9.28
N ASN A 284 -15.93 6.75 10.14
CA ASN A 284 -14.87 7.73 10.36
C ASN A 284 -13.65 7.19 11.15
N ARG A 285 -13.62 5.93 11.56
CA ARG A 285 -12.66 5.41 12.54
C ARG A 285 -11.53 4.59 11.90
N ILE A 286 -10.30 4.86 12.35
CA ILE A 286 -9.09 4.14 11.99
C ILE A 286 -8.42 3.59 13.25
N ASN A 287 -7.92 2.36 13.20
CA ASN A 287 -7.16 1.78 14.30
C ASN A 287 -5.81 2.49 14.40
N ARG A 288 -5.53 3.08 15.56
CA ARG A 288 -4.33 3.89 15.80
C ARG A 288 -3.04 3.09 15.59
N LYS A 289 -3.04 1.83 16.04
CA LYS A 289 -1.88 0.93 16.06
C LYS A 289 -1.54 0.36 14.69
N THR A 290 -2.55 0.06 13.89
CA THR A 290 -2.35 -0.58 12.58
C THR A 290 -2.50 0.39 11.40
N GLY A 291 -3.11 1.56 11.61
CA GLY A 291 -3.46 2.48 10.53
C GLY A 291 -4.52 1.93 9.56
N ASP A 292 -5.26 0.88 9.97
CA ASP A 292 -6.33 0.28 9.18
C ASP A 292 -7.71 0.78 9.60
N GLY A 293 -8.54 1.10 8.61
CA GLY A 293 -9.92 1.53 8.77
C GLY A 293 -10.94 0.41 8.62
N THR A 294 -10.52 -0.67 7.95
CA THR A 294 -11.36 -1.79 7.56
C THR A 294 -11.70 -2.63 8.77
N LYS A 295 -13.00 -2.88 8.96
CA LYS A 295 -13.57 -3.62 10.08
C LYS A 295 -14.99 -4.07 9.76
N ASP A 296 -15.63 -4.78 10.68
CA ASP A 296 -16.92 -5.46 10.47
C ASP A 296 -18.05 -4.61 9.87
N ASN A 297 -18.08 -3.30 10.12
CA ASN A 297 -19.12 -2.40 9.58
C ASN A 297 -18.78 -1.79 8.22
N THR A 298 -17.63 -2.12 7.63
CA THR A 298 -17.19 -1.62 6.32
C THR A 298 -18.13 -2.14 5.25
N LEU A 299 -18.56 -1.26 4.35
CA LEU A 299 -19.26 -1.68 3.14
C LEU A 299 -18.24 -1.80 2.01
N GLU A 300 -18.25 -2.92 1.30
CA GLU A 300 -17.29 -3.17 0.23
C GLU A 300 -17.94 -3.70 -1.06
N HIS A 301 -17.29 -3.37 -2.16
CA HIS A 301 -17.44 -4.01 -3.45
C HIS A 301 -16.03 -4.37 -3.92
N SER A 302 -15.57 -5.52 -3.44
CA SER A 302 -14.19 -6.02 -3.56
C SER A 302 -14.23 -7.49 -4.01
N TYR A 303 -13.06 -8.15 -4.08
CA TYR A 303 -12.98 -9.55 -4.51
C TYR A 303 -13.99 -10.45 -3.76
N PRO A 304 -14.67 -11.40 -4.44
CA PRO A 304 -14.53 -11.78 -5.85
C PRO A 304 -15.38 -10.95 -6.83
N ASN A 305 -15.96 -9.86 -6.33
CA ASN A 305 -16.88 -9.00 -7.06
C ASN A 305 -16.21 -7.68 -7.48
N ASP A 306 -14.90 -7.66 -7.73
CA ASP A 306 -14.21 -6.45 -8.20
C ASP A 306 -14.73 -6.02 -9.58
N ILE A 307 -14.84 -4.70 -9.79
CA ILE A 307 -15.28 -4.15 -11.08
C ILE A 307 -14.14 -4.28 -12.08
N ILE A 308 -14.38 -4.94 -13.21
CA ILE A 308 -13.39 -5.08 -14.28
C ILE A 308 -13.58 -3.99 -15.33
N LYS A 309 -12.79 -2.91 -15.24
CA LYS A 309 -12.77 -1.84 -16.24
C LYS A 309 -11.88 -2.22 -17.41
N LYS A 310 -12.44 -2.30 -18.62
CA LYS A 310 -11.75 -2.77 -19.83
C LYS A 310 -11.04 -1.67 -20.62
#